data_AF-A0A6I3LN06-F1
#
_entry.id   AF-A0A6I3LN06-F1
#
_cell.length_a   1.000
_cell.length_b   1.000
_cell.length_c   1.000
_cell.angle_alpha   90.00
_cell.angle_beta   90.00
_cell.angle_gamma   90.00
#
_symmetry.space_group_name_H-M   'P 1'
#
loop_
_entity.id
_entity.type
_entity.pdbx_description
1 polymer ?
#
loop_
_entity_poly.entity_id
_entity_poly.type
_entity_poly.pdbx_seq_one_letter_code
_entity_poly.pdbx_strand_id
1 'polypeptide(L)' 'MPTLLENTDQPIKEIAVLCGYQYVQHFTTAFKRSYGITPGKIRRK' A
#
# COMPACT_ATOMS: atom_id res chain seq x y z
N MET A 1 4.30 5.01 7.02
CA MET A 1 3.55 4.30 5.96
C MET A 1 4.30 4.20 4.64
N PRO A 2 4.88 5.26 4.05
CA PRO A 2 5.72 5.11 2.84
C PRO A 2 6.97 4.24 3.10
N THR A 3 7.59 4.36 4.27
CA THR A 3 8.78 3.58 4.68
C THR A 3 8.57 2.06 4.78
N LEU A 4 7.33 1.57 4.92
CA LEU A 4 7.04 0.13 4.97
C LEU A 4 6.96 -0.51 3.57
N LEU A 5 6.71 0.31 2.54
CA LEU A 5 6.58 -0.13 1.15
C LEU A 5 7.91 -0.07 0.39
N GLU A 6 8.89 0.67 0.90
CA GLU A 6 10.20 0.86 0.24
C GLU A 6 11.23 -0.24 0.57
N ASN A 7 11.05 -1.03 1.63
CA ASN A 7 12.05 -2.01 2.10
C ASN A 7 11.51 -3.41 2.34
N THR A 8 10.29 -3.72 1.90
CA THR A 8 9.66 -5.02 2.21
C THR A 8 9.07 -5.64 0.96
N ASP A 9 9.41 -6.91 0.70
CA ASP A 9 8.83 -7.73 -0.38
C ASP A 9 7.35 -8.10 -0.10
N GLN A 10 6.81 -7.63 1.03
CA GLN A 10 5.47 -7.93 1.47
C GLN A 10 4.44 -7.55 0.40
N PRO A 11 3.50 -8.46 0.09
CA PRO A 11 2.43 -8.16 -0.84
C PRO A 11 1.58 -7.02 -0.28
N ILE A 12 1.16 -6.11 -1.17
CA ILE A 12 0.29 -4.98 -0.84
C ILE A 12 -0.99 -5.44 -0.10
N LYS A 13 -1.41 -6.69 -0.32
CA LYS A 13 -2.48 -7.36 0.42
C LYS A 13 -2.21 -7.47 1.91
N GLU A 14 -1.03 -7.91 2.32
CA GLU A 14 -0.69 -7.98 3.75
C GLU A 14 -0.63 -6.59 4.37
N ILE A 15 -0.05 -5.62 3.67
CA ILE A 15 0.02 -4.23 4.15
C ILE A 15 -1.39 -3.65 4.31
N ALA A 16 -2.29 -3.93 3.37
CA ALA A 16 -3.70 -3.54 3.48
C ALA A 16 -4.36 -4.16 4.73
N VAL A 17 -4.16 -5.46 4.96
CA VAL A 17 -4.70 -6.17 6.13
C VAL A 17 -4.11 -5.61 7.43
N LEU A 18 -2.80 -5.35 7.49
CA LEU A 18 -2.13 -4.72 8.62
C LEU A 18 -2.65 -3.30 8.91
N CYS A 19 -3.07 -2.58 7.87
CA CYS A 19 -3.70 -1.27 7.99
C CYS A 19 -5.20 -1.34 8.35
N GLY A 20 -5.77 -2.54 8.54
CA GLY A 20 -7.18 -2.75 8.86
C GLY A 20 -8.11 -2.75 7.64
N TYR A 21 -7.58 -2.85 6.43
CA TYR A 21 -8.37 -2.95 5.20
C TYR A 21 -8.56 -4.41 4.79
N GLN A 22 -9.82 -4.82 4.65
CA GLN A 22 -10.18 -6.15 4.13
C GLN A 22 -9.85 -6.30 2.63
N TYR A 23 -9.88 -5.19 1.87
CA TYR A 23 -9.66 -5.18 0.43
C TYR A 23 -8.54 -4.24 0.01
N VAL A 24 -7.63 -4.76 -0.83
CA VAL A 24 -6.50 -4.03 -1.43
C VAL A 24 -6.96 -2.83 -2.25
N GLN A 25 -8.12 -2.92 -2.89
CA GLN A 25 -8.67 -1.83 -3.72
C GLN A 25 -9.02 -0.60 -2.88
N HIS A 26 -9.62 -0.79 -1.70
CA HIS A 26 -9.92 0.28 -0.76
C HIS A 26 -8.65 0.89 -0.19
N PHE A 27 -7.70 0.03 0.23
CA PHE A 27 -6.39 0.49 0.67
C PHE A 27 -5.67 1.29 -0.40
N THR A 28 -5.61 0.80 -1.64
CA THR A 28 -4.92 1.46 -2.76
C THR A 28 -5.54 2.82 -3.08
N THR A 29 -6.87 2.91 -3.05
CA THR A 29 -7.60 4.16 -3.31
C THR A 29 -7.40 5.17 -2.18
N ALA A 30 -7.51 4.73 -0.93
CA ALA A 30 -7.26 5.56 0.24
C ALA A 30 -5.80 6.02 0.30
N PHE A 31 -4.86 5.11 0.08
CA PHE A 31 -3.42 5.38 0.06
C PHE A 31 -3.07 6.38 -1.05
N LYS A 32 -3.62 6.21 -2.26
CA LYS A 32 -3.44 7.19 -3.35
C LYS A 32 -4.03 8.55 -2.99
N ARG A 33 -5.17 8.60 -2.29
CA ARG A 33 -5.78 9.87 -1.83
C ARG A 33 -4.95 10.54 -0.74
N SER A 34 -4.41 9.77 0.20
CA SER A 34 -3.63 10.30 1.33
C SER A 34 -2.18 10.64 0.96
N TYR A 35 -1.55 9.87 0.08
CA TYR A 35 -0.13 9.98 -0.27
C TYR A 35 0.13 10.40 -1.73
N GLY A 36 -0.91 10.54 -2.56
CA GLY A 36 -0.79 10.93 -3.96
C GLY A 36 -0.25 9.86 -4.90
N ILE A 37 0.27 8.74 -4.38
CA ILE A 37 0.91 7.67 -5.15
C ILE A 37 0.28 6.32 -4.82
N THR A 38 0.28 5.37 -5.76
CA THR A 38 -0.22 4.01 -5.47
C THR A 38 0.90 3.13 -4.91
N PRO A 39 0.61 2.23 -3.96
CA PRO A 39 1.60 1.30 -3.41
C PRO A 39 2.22 0.40 -4.50
N GLY A 40 1.46 0.04 -5.54
CA GLY A 40 1.98 -0.68 -6.70
C GLY A 40 3.01 0.10 -7.53
N LYS A 41 2.96 1.44 -7.50
CA LYS A 41 3.95 2.30 -8.16
C LYS A 41 5.23 2.46 -7.32
N ILE A 42 5.12 2.35 -5.99
CA ILE A 42 6.29 2.32 -5.09
C ILE A 42 7.09 1.04 -5.31
N ARG A 43 6.41 -0.11 -5.41
CA ARG A 43 7.04 -1.44 -5.55
C ARG A 43 7.64 -1.73 -6.94
N ARG A 44 7.30 -0.96 -7.98
CA ARG A 44 7.77 -1.20 -9.35
C ARG A 44 9.12 -0.50 -9.65
N LYS A 45 9.96 -0.34 -8.64
CA LYS A 45 11.31 0.24 -8.76
C LYS A 45 12.36 -0.81 -8.43
#